data_AF-A0A7S4HW34-F1
#
_entry.id   AF-A0A7S4HW34-F1
#
_cell.length_a   1.000
_cell.length_b   1.000
_cell.length_c   1.000
_cell.angle_alpha   90.00
_cell.angle_beta   90.00
_cell.angle_gamma   90.00
#
_symmetry.space_group_name_H-M   'P 1'
#
loop_
_entity.id
_entity.type
_entity.pdbx_description
1 polymer ?
#
loop_
_entity_poly.entity_id
_entity_poly.type
_entity_poly.pdbx_seq_one_letter_code
_entity_poly.pdbx_strand_id
1 'polypeptide(L)'
;AARRPAMPKRQRESSLTLQQRIERIMSDKDDDVGSKLCTASLEWDDGKVHEDYFAVLKPHVEKLDADSIESQLFFESEAKDDEAVLQEAHFLVRSNTIGEEDEAEMKAAAPADRKRMLFVLLMIDADEEEVVEGEE
;
A
#
# COMPACT_ATOMS: atom_id res chain seq x y z
N ALA A 1 -42.67 -9.14 -25.42
CA ALA A 1 -41.75 -9.37 -24.29
C ALA A 1 -40.42 -8.69 -24.60
N ALA A 2 -40.13 -7.56 -23.94
CA ALA A 2 -38.89 -6.81 -24.17
C ALA A 2 -37.71 -7.54 -23.52
N ARG A 3 -36.77 -8.02 -24.33
CA ARG A 3 -35.49 -8.56 -23.85
C ARG A 3 -34.60 -7.38 -23.46
N ARG A 4 -34.31 -7.25 -22.16
CA ARG A 4 -33.34 -6.28 -21.64
C ARG A 4 -31.94 -6.61 -22.21
N PRO A 5 -31.16 -5.63 -22.69
CA PRO A 5 -29.78 -5.89 -23.06
C PRO A 5 -28.98 -6.18 -21.78
N ALA A 6 -28.18 -7.25 -21.81
CA ALA A 6 -27.17 -7.50 -20.81
C ALA A 6 -26.15 -6.36 -20.87
N MET A 7 -26.00 -5.60 -19.78
CA MET A 7 -24.98 -4.56 -19.70
C MET A 7 -23.58 -5.21 -19.73
N PRO A 8 -22.60 -4.57 -20.40
CA PRO A 8 -21.24 -5.07 -20.47
C PRO A 8 -20.58 -5.04 -19.08
N LYS A 9 -19.97 -6.16 -18.69
CA LYS A 9 -19.32 -6.40 -17.38
C LYS A 9 -18.29 -5.33 -16.96
N ARG A 10 -17.74 -4.55 -17.91
CA ARG A 10 -16.74 -3.51 -17.67
C ARG A 10 -17.26 -2.25 -16.98
N GLN A 11 -18.58 -2.03 -16.95
CA GLN A 11 -19.16 -0.79 -16.39
C GLN A 11 -19.43 -0.86 -14.88
N ARG A 12 -19.12 -1.98 -14.21
CA ARG A 12 -19.32 -2.19 -12.77
C ARG A 12 -18.08 -1.92 -11.90
N GLU A 13 -16.92 -1.74 -12.50
CA GLU A 13 -15.67 -1.53 -11.73
C GLU A 13 -15.49 -0.06 -11.32
N SER A 14 -16.12 0.88 -12.05
CA SER A 14 -16.06 2.32 -11.76
C SER A 14 -17.02 2.80 -10.66
N SER A 15 -17.67 1.89 -9.93
CA SER A 15 -18.66 2.22 -8.88
C SER A 15 -18.36 1.58 -7.53
N LEU A 16 -17.24 0.87 -7.40
CA LEU A 16 -16.84 0.28 -6.12
C LEU A 16 -16.23 1.37 -5.24
N THR A 17 -16.64 1.39 -3.97
CA THR A 17 -15.96 2.20 -2.95
C THR A 17 -14.51 1.73 -2.80
N LEU A 18 -13.64 2.58 -2.28
CA LEU A 18 -12.25 2.23 -2.01
C LEU A 18 -12.15 0.96 -1.15
N GLN A 19 -12.91 0.93 -0.04
CA GLN A 19 -12.98 -0.24 0.82
C GLN A 19 -13.33 -1.53 0.06
N GLN A 20 -14.30 -1.49 -0.86
CA GLN A 20 -14.66 -2.65 -1.68
C GLN A 20 -13.56 -3.07 -2.68
N ARG A 21 -12.76 -2.11 -3.17
CA ARG A 21 -11.62 -2.39 -4.05
C ARG A 21 -10.50 -3.06 -3.25
N ILE A 22 -10.25 -2.59 -2.03
CA ILE A 22 -9.26 -3.17 -1.10
C ILE A 22 -9.69 -4.55 -0.61
N GLU A 23 -10.95 -4.71 -0.21
CA GLU A 23 -11.50 -6.02 0.17
C GLU A 23 -11.33 -7.03 -0.98
N ARG A 24 -11.51 -6.60 -2.23
CA ARG A 24 -11.32 -7.48 -3.40
C ARG A 24 -9.86 -7.88 -3.59
N ILE A 25 -8.92 -6.95 -3.43
CA ILE A 25 -7.48 -7.22 -3.49
C ILE A 25 -7.08 -8.21 -2.39
N MET A 26 -7.51 -7.96 -1.15
CA MET A 26 -7.20 -8.80 0.01
C MET A 26 -7.90 -10.17 -0.03
N SER A 27 -9.05 -10.29 -0.72
CA SER A 27 -9.78 -11.55 -0.89
C SER A 27 -9.28 -12.41 -2.03
N ASP A 28 -8.31 -11.94 -2.82
CA ASP A 28 -7.69 -12.78 -3.85
C ASP A 28 -6.98 -13.97 -3.20
N LYS A 29 -6.95 -15.11 -3.90
CA LYS A 29 -6.49 -16.39 -3.34
C LYS A 29 -4.97 -16.54 -3.33
N ASP A 30 -4.27 -15.59 -3.93
CA ASP A 30 -2.82 -15.53 -3.88
C ASP A 30 -2.33 -15.41 -2.43
N ASP A 31 -1.21 -16.04 -2.06
CA ASP A 31 -0.68 -16.00 -0.69
C ASP A 31 0.25 -14.80 -0.47
N ASP A 32 0.57 -14.03 -1.52
CA ASP A 32 1.43 -12.84 -1.43
C ASP A 32 0.64 -11.64 -0.87
N VAL A 33 0.72 -11.48 0.46
CA VAL A 33 0.09 -10.39 1.19
C VAL A 33 0.83 -9.07 0.96
N GLY A 34 2.15 -9.09 0.79
CA GLY A 34 2.96 -7.91 0.55
C GLY A 34 2.59 -7.21 -0.75
N SER A 35 2.55 -7.95 -1.86
CA SER A 35 2.11 -7.44 -3.17
C SER A 35 0.68 -6.89 -3.13
N LYS A 36 -0.20 -7.48 -2.32
CA LYS A 36 -1.58 -6.98 -2.15
C LYS A 36 -1.63 -5.63 -1.45
N LEU A 37 -0.81 -5.43 -0.41
CA LEU A 37 -0.71 -4.15 0.31
C LEU A 37 -0.11 -3.05 -0.58
N CYS A 38 0.92 -3.37 -1.36
CA CYS A 38 1.47 -2.48 -2.39
C CYS A 38 0.43 -2.12 -3.45
N THR A 39 -0.29 -3.12 -3.99
CA THR A 39 -1.37 -2.91 -4.96
C THR A 39 -2.50 -2.07 -4.39
N ALA A 40 -2.86 -2.28 -3.12
CA ALA A 40 -3.87 -1.49 -2.43
C ALA A 40 -3.49 0.00 -2.39
N SER A 41 -2.21 0.35 -2.27
CA SER A 41 -1.75 1.74 -2.28
C SER A 41 -2.06 2.48 -3.59
N LEU A 42 -2.02 1.77 -4.73
CA LEU A 42 -2.30 2.37 -6.05
C LEU A 42 -3.74 2.93 -6.15
N GLU A 43 -4.68 2.40 -5.36
CA GLU A 43 -6.07 2.85 -5.36
C GLU A 43 -6.26 4.24 -4.72
N TRP A 44 -5.27 4.72 -3.95
CA TRP A 44 -5.24 6.06 -3.34
C TRP A 44 -4.62 7.13 -4.25
N ASP A 45 -3.89 6.74 -5.30
CA ASP A 45 -3.12 7.65 -6.12
C ASP A 45 -3.97 8.59 -7.00
N ASP A 46 -5.27 8.29 -7.15
CA ASP A 46 -6.18 9.07 -8.00
C ASP A 46 -6.65 10.40 -7.36
N GLY A 47 -6.17 10.79 -6.16
CA GLY A 47 -6.42 12.09 -5.52
C GLY A 47 -7.89 12.38 -5.16
N LYS A 48 -8.80 11.43 -5.43
CA LYS A 48 -10.24 11.50 -5.11
C LYS A 48 -10.60 10.78 -3.81
N VAL A 49 -9.60 10.21 -3.15
CA VAL A 49 -9.77 9.39 -1.97
C VAL A 49 -9.50 10.25 -0.74
N HIS A 50 -10.51 10.40 0.12
CA HIS A 50 -10.41 11.16 1.38
C HIS A 50 -10.28 10.24 2.61
N GLU A 51 -10.33 8.93 2.41
CA GLU A 51 -10.23 7.92 3.46
C GLU A 51 -8.76 7.72 3.86
N ASP A 52 -8.50 7.56 5.16
CA ASP A 52 -7.17 7.28 5.67
C ASP A 52 -6.71 5.87 5.25
N TYR A 53 -5.55 5.79 4.61
CA TYR A 53 -4.97 4.55 4.09
C TYR A 53 -4.79 3.48 5.17
N PHE A 54 -4.22 3.87 6.31
CA PHE A 54 -3.97 2.96 7.42
C PHE A 54 -5.28 2.55 8.07
N ALA A 55 -6.24 3.46 8.22
CA ALA A 55 -7.54 3.11 8.80
C ALA A 55 -8.29 2.04 8.00
N VAL A 56 -8.18 2.06 6.66
CA VAL A 56 -8.84 1.09 5.78
C VAL A 56 -8.13 -0.27 5.80
N LEU A 57 -6.80 -0.29 5.87
CA LEU A 57 -6.01 -1.53 5.85
C LEU A 57 -5.86 -2.21 7.20
N LYS A 58 -5.90 -1.46 8.30
CA LYS A 58 -5.78 -1.97 9.67
C LYS A 58 -6.59 -3.24 9.96
N PRO A 59 -7.91 -3.33 9.65
CA PRO A 59 -8.68 -4.54 9.92
C PRO A 59 -8.29 -5.77 9.08
N HIS A 60 -7.51 -5.58 8.01
CA HIS A 60 -6.95 -6.65 7.21
C HIS A 60 -5.59 -7.09 7.76
N VAL A 61 -4.74 -6.12 8.13
CA VAL A 61 -3.43 -6.39 8.73
C VAL A 61 -3.56 -7.03 10.11
N GLU A 62 -4.54 -6.62 10.93
CA GLU A 62 -4.81 -7.24 12.25
C GLU A 62 -5.19 -8.73 12.18
N LYS A 63 -5.45 -9.27 10.98
CA LYS A 63 -5.73 -10.70 10.77
C LYS A 63 -4.49 -11.49 10.33
N LEU A 64 -3.41 -10.81 9.95
CA LEU A 64 -2.15 -11.42 9.62
C LEU A 64 -1.44 -11.89 10.90
N ASP A 65 -0.38 -12.67 10.71
CA ASP A 65 0.48 -13.03 11.82
C ASP A 65 1.17 -11.77 12.36
N ALA A 66 1.21 -11.60 13.69
CA ALA A 66 1.76 -10.40 14.31
C ALA A 66 3.29 -10.29 14.13
N ASP A 67 3.96 -11.42 13.94
CA ASP A 67 5.39 -11.50 13.68
C ASP A 67 5.69 -11.42 12.17
N SER A 68 4.68 -11.31 11.29
CA SER A 68 4.90 -11.12 9.86
C SER A 68 5.51 -9.74 9.56
N ILE A 69 6.34 -9.68 8.52
CA ILE A 69 7.04 -8.45 8.12
C ILE A 69 6.01 -7.36 7.78
N GLU A 70 4.93 -7.72 7.09
CA GLU A 70 3.88 -6.78 6.67
C GLU A 70 3.15 -6.17 7.86
N SER A 71 2.84 -6.99 8.88
CA SER A 71 2.25 -6.50 10.13
C SER A 71 3.18 -5.53 10.84
N GLN A 72 4.46 -5.89 10.98
CA GLN A 72 5.45 -5.06 11.65
C GLN A 72 5.65 -3.72 10.93
N LEU A 73 5.90 -3.74 9.62
CA LEU A 73 6.09 -2.54 8.81
C LEU A 73 4.84 -1.64 8.79
N PHE A 74 3.65 -2.24 8.76
CA PHE A 74 2.40 -1.49 8.78
C PHE A 74 2.21 -0.73 10.10
N PHE A 75 2.32 -1.41 11.25
CA PHE A 75 2.12 -0.77 12.55
C PHE A 75 3.23 0.21 12.89
N GLU A 76 4.47 -0.07 12.46
CA GLU A 76 5.57 0.87 12.61
C GLU A 76 5.32 2.15 11.81
N SER A 77 4.92 2.00 10.53
CA SER A 77 4.60 3.14 9.67
C SER A 77 3.37 3.91 10.15
N GLU A 78 2.32 3.23 10.64
CA GLU A 78 1.13 3.86 11.23
C GLU A 78 1.51 4.77 12.40
N ALA A 79 2.41 4.30 13.27
CA ALA A 79 2.82 4.99 14.49
C ALA A 79 3.77 6.19 14.26
N LYS A 80 4.48 6.24 13.12
CA LYS A 80 5.38 7.36 12.79
C LYS A 80 4.60 8.66 12.56
N ASP A 81 5.12 9.77 13.08
CA ASP A 81 4.66 11.11 12.71
C ASP A 81 5.35 11.60 11.42
N ASP A 82 4.88 12.73 10.87
CA ASP A 82 5.37 13.26 9.58
C ASP A 82 6.87 13.62 9.61
N GLU A 83 7.41 14.08 10.75
CA GLU A 83 8.84 14.38 10.87
C GLU A 83 9.65 13.08 10.86
N ALA A 84 9.22 12.06 11.60
CA ALA A 84 9.84 10.74 11.59
C ALA A 84 9.81 10.09 10.20
N VAL A 85 8.70 10.23 9.46
CA VAL A 85 8.58 9.73 8.07
C VAL A 85 9.61 10.36 7.14
N LEU A 86 9.81 11.69 7.22
CA LEU A 86 10.79 12.38 6.39
C LEU A 86 12.24 12.06 6.78
N GLN A 87 12.50 11.85 8.08
CA GLN A 87 13.81 11.42 8.57
C GLN A 87 14.15 10.01 8.08
N GLU A 88 13.18 9.09 8.09
CA GLU A 88 13.34 7.74 7.57
C GLU A 88 13.62 7.76 6.07
N ALA A 89 12.82 8.49 5.28
CA ALA A 89 13.05 8.63 3.84
C ALA A 89 14.47 9.16 3.53
N HIS A 90 14.92 10.16 4.29
CA HIS A 90 16.28 10.67 4.17
C HIS A 90 17.35 9.62 4.51
N PHE A 91 17.09 8.79 5.53
CA PHE A 91 17.98 7.70 5.90
C PHE A 91 18.05 6.63 4.80
N LEU A 92 16.91 6.22 4.23
CA LEU A 92 16.83 5.23 3.15
C LEU A 92 17.59 5.68 1.89
N VAL A 93 17.52 6.95 1.51
CA VAL A 93 18.35 7.51 0.41
C VAL A 93 19.83 7.35 0.72
N ARG A 94 20.26 7.67 1.95
CA ARG A 94 21.67 7.58 2.35
C ARG A 94 22.19 6.14 2.40
N SER A 95 21.28 5.19 2.63
CA SER A 95 21.55 3.75 2.58
C SER A 95 21.52 3.19 1.14
N ASN A 96 21.14 4.00 0.15
CA ASN A 96 20.87 3.62 -1.25
C ASN A 96 19.72 2.62 -1.40
N THR A 97 18.78 2.61 -0.45
CA THR A 97 17.57 1.78 -0.51
C THR A 97 16.52 2.39 -1.43
N ILE A 98 16.36 3.72 -1.40
CA ILE A 98 15.46 4.46 -2.30
C ILE A 98 16.23 5.56 -3.04
N GLY A 99 15.67 6.07 -4.14
CA GLY A 99 16.27 7.14 -4.93
C GLY A 99 16.09 8.53 -4.31
N GLU A 100 16.93 9.49 -4.71
CA GLU A 100 16.72 10.91 -4.37
C GLU A 100 15.39 11.45 -4.93
N GLU A 101 14.89 10.85 -6.01
CA GLU A 101 13.58 11.18 -6.60
C GLU A 101 12.44 10.82 -5.66
N ASP A 102 12.46 9.63 -5.03
CA ASP A 102 11.45 9.20 -4.06
C ASP A 102 11.38 10.14 -2.84
N GLU A 103 12.53 10.55 -2.30
CA GLU A 103 12.58 11.51 -1.19
C GLU A 103 11.99 12.88 -1.59
N ALA A 104 12.27 13.33 -2.82
CA ALA A 104 11.70 14.57 -3.34
C ALA A 104 10.18 14.48 -3.52
N GLU A 105 9.67 13.37 -4.04
CA GLU A 105 8.23 13.11 -4.19
C GLU A 105 7.53 13.07 -2.84
N MET A 106 8.11 12.37 -1.85
CA MET A 106 7.60 12.37 -0.48
C MET A 106 7.58 13.79 0.12
N LYS A 107 8.66 14.56 -0.01
CA LYS A 107 8.69 15.95 0.50
C LYS A 107 7.58 16.81 -0.10
N ALA A 108 7.25 16.60 -1.38
CA ALA A 108 6.19 17.32 -2.09
C ALA A 108 4.76 16.85 -1.77
N ALA A 109 4.60 15.60 -1.32
CA ALA A 109 3.31 15.00 -1.00
C ALA A 109 2.67 15.57 0.29
N ALA A 110 1.38 15.31 0.49
CA ALA A 110 0.70 15.62 1.75
C ALA A 110 1.13 14.64 2.86
N PRO A 111 1.03 14.99 4.15
CA PRO A 111 1.49 14.13 5.25
C PRO A 111 0.90 12.71 5.25
N ALA A 112 -0.39 12.56 4.92
CA ALA A 112 -1.03 11.26 4.82
C ALA A 112 -0.43 10.42 3.66
N ASP A 113 -0.16 11.05 2.52
CA ASP A 113 0.43 10.40 1.36
C ASP A 113 1.88 10.02 1.59
N ARG A 114 2.67 10.85 2.28
CA ARG A 114 4.05 10.55 2.67
C ARG A 114 4.14 9.25 3.44
N LYS A 115 3.28 9.10 4.45
CA LYS A 115 3.27 7.91 5.29
C LYS A 115 2.92 6.65 4.48
N ARG A 116 1.91 6.76 3.59
CA ARG A 116 1.57 5.70 2.63
C ARG A 116 2.75 5.35 1.72
N MET A 117 3.42 6.35 1.16
CA MET A 117 4.58 6.17 0.27
C MET A 117 5.72 5.46 1.00
N LEU A 118 6.06 5.90 2.22
CA LEU A 118 7.10 5.25 3.03
C LEU A 118 6.79 3.78 3.28
N PHE A 119 5.56 3.48 3.69
CA PHE A 119 5.13 2.11 3.93
C PHE A 119 5.30 1.23 2.69
N VAL A 120 4.89 1.72 1.51
CA VAL A 120 5.05 0.97 0.26
C VAL A 120 6.52 0.76 -0.09
N LEU A 121 7.37 1.77 0.06
CA LEU A 121 8.80 1.64 -0.23
C LEU A 121 9.46 0.61 0.69
N LEU A 122 9.14 0.61 1.98
CA LEU A 122 9.63 -0.40 2.93
C LEU A 122 9.10 -1.81 2.61
N MET A 123 7.86 -1.91 2.16
CA MET A 123 7.27 -3.19 1.73
C MET A 123 7.95 -3.75 0.48
N ILE A 124 8.29 -2.90 -0.50
CA ILE A 124 9.01 -3.31 -1.71
C ILE A 124 10.43 -3.74 -1.35
N ASP A 125 11.14 -2.98 -0.52
CA ASP A 125 12.49 -3.31 -0.06
C ASP A 125 12.53 -4.67 0.66
N ALA A 126 11.56 -4.93 1.55
CA ALA A 126 11.46 -6.21 2.24
C ALA A 126 11.20 -7.39 1.29
N ASP A 127 10.38 -7.20 0.26
CA ASP A 127 10.14 -8.21 -0.78
C ASP A 127 11.41 -8.47 -1.62
N GLU A 128 12.14 -7.41 -1.98
CA GLU A 128 13.41 -7.53 -2.70
C GLU A 128 14.52 -8.20 -1.87
N GLU A 129 14.60 -7.95 -0.56
CA GLU A 129 15.54 -8.66 0.33
C GLU A 129 15.20 -10.16 0.43
N GLU A 130 13.91 -10.53 0.51
CA GLU A 130 13.49 -11.93 0.61
C GLU A 130 13.83 -12.74 -0.66
N VAL A 131 13.79 -12.10 -1.84
CA VAL A 131 14.17 -12.72 -3.12
C VAL A 131 15.68 -13.01 -3.20
N VAL A 132 16.52 -12.18 -2.55
CA VAL A 132 17.99 -12.36 -2.58
C VAL A 132 18.46 -13.50 -1.64
N GLU A 133 17.77 -13.76 -0.53
CA GLU A 133 18.08 -14.88 0.37
C GLU A 133 17.58 -16.25 -0.14
N GLY A 134 16.81 -16.29 -1.23
CA GLY A 134 16.29 -17.52 -1.85
C GLY A 134 17.16 -18.14 -2.95
N GLU A 135 18.22 -17.45 -3.40
CA GLU A 135 19.20 -17.96 -4.37
C GLU A 135 20.49 -18.44 -3.67
N GLU A 136 20.41 -19.56 -2.93
CA GLU A 136 21.58 -20.38 -2.54
C GLU A 136 21.49 -21.82 -3.07
#